data_AF-H3AXK9-F1
#
_entry.id   AF-H3AXK9-F1
#
_cell.length_a   1.000
_cell.length_b   1.000
_cell.length_c   1.000
_cell.angle_alpha   90.00
_cell.angle_beta   90.00
_cell.angle_gamma   90.00
#
_symmetry.space_group_name_H-M   'P 1'
#
loop_
_entity.id
_entity.type
_entity.pdbx_description
1 polymer ?
#
loop_
_entity_poly.entity_id
_entity_poly.type
_entity_poly.pdbx_seq_one_letter_code
_entity_poly.pdbx_strand_id
1 'polypeptide(L)'
;GRTQFCFHNWERTTGDPWVLHAIWGYQTELVSPPVQESWPRELRFSLDKEVLIREELGKLIQKQVISQVGPDVGPSFVSTIFLVPKKETGWRPVINLRDLNEFVEFRHFKMEGLHLLQDTLQIGDWMVHLDLKDAYFMITIHPEDRRWLRFLW
;
A
#
# COMPACT_ATOMS: atom_id res chain seq x y z
N GLY A 1 2.11 -7.87 10.97
CA GLY A 1 0.83 -8.34 11.56
C GLY A 1 -0.31 -7.66 10.84
N ARG A 2 -1.53 -8.20 10.87
CA ARG A 2 -2.72 -7.52 10.31
C ARG A 2 -3.52 -6.87 11.45
N THR A 3 -3.95 -5.63 11.27
CA THR A 3 -4.70 -4.88 12.30
C THR A 3 -6.03 -5.54 12.64
N GLN A 4 -6.68 -6.19 11.68
CA GLN A 4 -7.92 -6.94 11.87
C GLN A 4 -7.85 -7.97 13.00
N PHE A 5 -6.69 -8.59 13.24
CA PHE A 5 -6.54 -9.61 14.31
C PHE A 5 -6.52 -8.99 15.71
N CYS A 6 -6.33 -7.68 15.80
CA CYS A 6 -6.32 -6.93 17.06
C CYS A 6 -7.49 -5.93 17.13
N PHE A 7 -8.58 -6.17 16.39
CA PHE A 7 -9.72 -5.24 16.28
C PHE A 7 -10.25 -4.77 17.63
N HIS A 8 -10.38 -5.67 18.61
CA HIS A 8 -10.82 -5.34 19.97
C HIS A 8 -9.98 -4.26 20.67
N ASN A 9 -8.67 -4.19 20.37
CA ASN A 9 -7.81 -3.12 20.92
C ASN A 9 -8.12 -1.78 20.26
N TRP A 10 -8.47 -1.79 18.97
CA TRP A 10 -8.84 -0.59 18.24
C TRP A 10 -10.19 -0.03 18.70
N GLU A 11 -11.18 -0.89 18.96
CA GLU A 11 -12.49 -0.48 19.51
C GLU A 11 -12.37 0.25 20.86
N ARG A 12 -11.37 -0.11 21.66
CA ARG A 12 -11.06 0.56 22.94
C ARG A 12 -10.29 1.87 22.76
N THR A 13 -9.60 2.03 21.63
CA THR A 13 -8.70 3.16 21.36
C THR A 13 -9.43 4.29 20.64
N THR A 14 -10.39 3.97 19.78
CA THR A 14 -11.15 4.96 19.00
C THR A 14 -12.60 4.52 18.80
N GLY A 15 -13.50 5.49 18.82
CA GLY A 15 -14.90 5.32 18.41
C GLY A 15 -15.19 5.78 16.98
N ASP A 16 -14.15 6.14 16.20
CA ASP A 16 -14.30 6.61 14.83
C ASP A 16 -14.75 5.47 13.91
N PRO A 17 -15.96 5.53 13.32
CA PRO A 17 -16.46 4.49 12.44
C PRO A 17 -15.56 4.26 11.22
N TRP A 18 -14.96 5.31 10.65
CA TRP A 18 -14.11 5.20 9.47
C TRP A 18 -12.88 4.36 9.77
N VAL A 19 -12.23 4.59 10.92
CA VAL A 19 -11.06 3.80 11.35
C VAL A 19 -11.45 2.33 11.57
N LEU A 20 -12.56 2.10 12.26
CA LEU A 20 -13.03 0.75 12.56
C LEU A 20 -13.41 -0.02 11.29
N HIS A 21 -14.01 0.64 10.30
CA HIS A 21 -14.26 0.06 8.98
C HIS A 21 -12.96 -0.25 8.22
N ALA A 22 -12.00 0.67 8.20
CA ALA A 22 -10.74 0.49 7.49
C ALA A 22 -9.91 -0.70 8.02
N ILE A 23 -10.03 -1.03 9.31
CA ILE A 23 -9.34 -2.19 9.90
C ILE A 23 -9.79 -3.52 9.27
N TRP A 24 -11.05 -3.63 8.87
CA TRP A 24 -11.59 -4.82 8.20
C TRP A 24 -11.26 -4.87 6.70
N GLY A 25 -11.00 -3.71 6.12
CA GLY A 25 -10.59 -3.57 4.73
C GLY A 25 -10.78 -2.14 4.29
N TYR A 26 -9.69 -1.46 3.98
CA TYR A 26 -9.72 -0.12 3.45
C TYR A 26 -10.35 -0.10 2.05
N GLN A 27 -11.37 0.74 1.89
CA GLN A 27 -11.98 1.05 0.60
C GLN A 27 -11.30 2.29 0.03
N THR A 28 -10.87 2.20 -1.23
CA THR A 28 -10.25 3.33 -1.93
C THR A 28 -11.33 4.36 -2.22
N GLU A 29 -11.15 5.57 -1.72
CA GLU A 29 -12.03 6.69 -2.04
C GLU A 29 -11.82 7.08 -3.50
N LEU A 30 -12.75 6.70 -4.38
CA LEU A 30 -12.67 6.93 -5.81
C LEU A 30 -13.66 8.04 -6.22
N VAL A 31 -13.20 9.02 -6.98
CA VAL A 31 -14.05 10.11 -7.53
C VAL A 31 -14.95 9.62 -8.66
N SER A 32 -14.53 8.56 -9.35
CA SER A 32 -15.30 7.87 -10.37
C SER A 32 -14.75 6.44 -10.54
N PRO A 33 -15.51 5.50 -11.12
CA PRO A 33 -15.00 4.17 -11.42
C PRO A 33 -13.74 4.25 -12.31
N PRO A 34 -12.60 3.63 -11.92
CA PRO A 34 -11.40 3.62 -12.73
C PRO A 34 -11.67 3.03 -14.11
N VAL A 35 -11.35 3.80 -15.15
CA VAL A 35 -11.42 3.36 -16.54
C VAL A 35 -10.03 3.27 -17.12
N GLN A 36 -9.81 2.26 -17.95
CA GLN A 36 -8.54 2.03 -18.64
C GLN A 36 -8.85 1.68 -20.09
N GLU A 37 -8.50 2.58 -21.01
CA GLU A 37 -8.79 2.42 -22.45
C GLU A 37 -8.01 1.28 -23.07
N SER A 38 -6.76 1.13 -22.66
CA SER A 38 -5.84 0.12 -23.18
C SER A 38 -5.09 -0.57 -22.06
N TRP A 39 -4.85 -1.86 -22.23
CA TRP A 39 -3.96 -2.62 -21.37
C TRP A 39 -2.55 -2.00 -21.39
N PRO A 40 -1.88 -1.85 -20.24
CA PRO A 40 -0.56 -1.25 -20.21
C PRO A 40 0.46 -2.13 -20.92
N ARG A 41 1.45 -1.51 -21.55
CA ARG A 41 2.55 -2.24 -22.18
C ARG A 41 3.39 -2.94 -21.12
N GLU A 42 3.62 -4.23 -21.31
CA GLU A 42 4.54 -5.00 -20.49
C GLU A 42 5.97 -4.43 -20.60
N LEU A 43 6.57 -4.15 -19.44
CA LEU A 43 7.91 -3.62 -19.37
C LEU A 43 8.92 -4.76 -19.50
N ARG A 44 9.92 -4.58 -20.36
CA ARG A 44 10.99 -5.56 -20.55
C ARG A 44 12.15 -5.27 -19.59
N PHE A 45 12.62 -6.31 -18.93
CA PHE A 45 13.75 -6.24 -18.00
C PHE A 45 14.90 -7.11 -18.48
N SER A 46 16.11 -6.84 -17.99
CA SER A 46 17.22 -7.79 -18.13
C SER A 46 16.96 -9.00 -17.23
N LEU A 47 17.54 -10.16 -17.57
CA LEU A 47 17.38 -11.39 -16.79
C LEU A 47 17.68 -11.19 -15.30
N ASP A 48 18.76 -10.49 -14.96
CA ASP A 48 19.11 -10.19 -13.57
C ASP A 48 18.02 -9.38 -12.84
N LYS A 49 17.38 -8.44 -13.55
CA LYS A 49 16.29 -7.64 -13.00
C LYS A 49 15.00 -8.44 -12.86
N GLU A 50 14.73 -9.37 -13.77
CA GLU A 50 13.59 -10.27 -13.66
C GLU A 50 13.70 -11.20 -12.45
N VAL A 51 14.90 -11.74 -12.19
CA VAL A 51 15.18 -12.55 -10.99
C VAL A 51 14.87 -11.73 -9.72
N LEU A 52 15.37 -10.50 -9.64
CA LEU A 52 15.12 -9.62 -8.49
C LEU A 52 13.63 -9.34 -8.26
N ILE A 53 12.87 -9.10 -9.34
CA ILE A 53 11.43 -8.86 -9.21
C ILE A 53 10.71 -10.13 -8.75
N ARG A 54 11.04 -11.29 -9.32
CA ARG A 54 10.46 -12.58 -8.91
C ARG A 54 10.73 -12.89 -7.44
N GLU A 55 11.93 -12.63 -6.95
CA GLU A 55 12.29 -12.82 -5.54
C GLU A 55 11.46 -11.92 -4.60
N GLU A 56 11.34 -10.63 -4.93
CA GLU A 56 10.54 -9.70 -4.11
C GLU A 56 9.04 -10.02 -4.15
N LEU A 57 8.50 -10.40 -5.31
CA LEU A 57 7.12 -10.86 -5.41
C LEU A 57 6.89 -12.15 -4.63
N GLY A 58 7.85 -13.08 -4.62
CA GLY A 58 7.82 -14.27 -3.78
C GLY A 58 7.70 -13.93 -2.29
N LYS A 59 8.44 -12.92 -1.82
CA LYS A 59 8.33 -12.41 -0.44
C LYS A 59 6.96 -11.80 -0.16
N LEU A 60 6.39 -11.05 -1.10
CA LEU A 60 5.06 -10.45 -0.95
C LEU A 60 3.93 -11.51 -0.95
N ILE A 61 4.06 -12.55 -1.77
CA ILE A 61 3.15 -13.71 -1.77
C ILE A 61 3.25 -14.46 -0.44
N GLN A 62 4.46 -14.72 0.05
CA GLN A 62 4.66 -15.38 1.35
C GLN A 62 4.05 -14.58 2.50
N LYS A 63 4.14 -13.25 2.46
CA LYS A 63 3.50 -12.34 3.41
C LYS A 63 1.98 -12.19 3.19
N GLN A 64 1.42 -12.81 2.15
CA GLN A 64 0.01 -12.72 1.77
C GLN A 64 -0.44 -11.27 1.49
N VAL A 65 0.46 -10.46 0.93
CA VAL A 65 0.20 -9.07 0.54
C VAL A 65 -0.40 -9.01 -0.86
N ILE A 66 0.07 -9.90 -1.74
CA ILE A 66 -0.40 -10.04 -3.13
C ILE A 66 -0.81 -11.49 -3.40
N SER A 67 -1.64 -11.68 -4.41
CA SER A 67 -2.06 -12.99 -4.91
C SER A 67 -2.15 -12.98 -6.42
N GLN A 68 -2.05 -14.16 -7.04
CA GLN A 68 -2.37 -14.30 -8.46
C GLN A 68 -3.86 -14.02 -8.70
N VAL A 69 -4.16 -13.47 -9.87
CA VAL A 69 -5.52 -13.14 -10.29
C VAL A 69 -6.00 -14.24 -11.24
N GLY A 70 -7.22 -14.74 -11.03
CA GLY A 70 -7.85 -15.73 -11.91
C GLY A 70 -8.29 -15.15 -13.27
N PRO A 71 -8.65 -16.00 -14.24
CA PRO A 71 -8.97 -15.59 -15.61
C PRO A 71 -10.29 -14.79 -15.73
N ASP A 72 -11.28 -15.06 -14.87
CA ASP A 72 -12.59 -14.41 -14.93
C ASP A 72 -12.69 -13.28 -13.93
N VAL A 73 -12.36 -12.07 -14.38
CA VAL A 73 -12.66 -10.90 -13.57
C VAL A 73 -13.25 -9.82 -14.43
N GLY A 74 -14.38 -9.27 -13.97
CA GLY A 74 -15.02 -8.10 -14.56
C GLY A 74 -14.12 -6.86 -14.55
N PRO A 75 -14.69 -5.67 -14.76
CA PRO A 75 -13.94 -4.42 -14.92
C PRO A 75 -12.80 -4.26 -13.90
N SER A 76 -11.62 -3.90 -14.39
CA SER A 76 -10.41 -3.84 -13.58
C SER A 76 -9.43 -2.80 -14.10
N PHE A 77 -8.50 -2.40 -13.24
CA PHE A 77 -7.42 -1.50 -13.59
C PHE A 77 -6.09 -2.22 -13.40
N VAL A 78 -5.21 -2.12 -14.40
CA VAL A 78 -3.92 -2.82 -14.40
C VAL A 78 -2.79 -1.82 -14.52
N SER A 79 -1.84 -1.91 -13.60
CA SER A 79 -0.63 -1.10 -13.55
C SER A 79 0.62 -1.87 -14.01
N THR A 80 1.68 -1.16 -14.36
CA THR A 80 2.99 -1.77 -14.60
C THR A 80 3.83 -1.83 -13.33
N ILE A 81 4.83 -2.72 -13.29
CA ILE A 81 5.89 -2.69 -12.28
C ILE A 81 7.17 -2.16 -12.89
N PHE A 82 7.90 -1.31 -12.17
CA PHE A 82 9.27 -0.91 -12.52
C PHE A 82 10.21 -1.00 -11.31
N LEU A 83 11.52 -0.97 -11.56
CA LEU A 83 12.53 -1.08 -10.52
C LEU A 83 13.13 0.28 -10.16
N VAL A 84 13.31 0.52 -8.86
CA VAL A 84 14.01 1.69 -8.31
C VAL A 84 15.17 1.22 -7.44
N PRO A 85 16.37 1.83 -7.53
CA PRO A 85 17.48 1.46 -6.65
C PRO A 85 17.15 1.83 -5.20
N LYS A 86 17.54 0.97 -4.25
CA LYS A 86 17.51 1.29 -2.82
C LYS A 86 18.70 2.21 -2.49
N LYS A 87 18.57 3.00 -1.42
CA LYS A 87 19.60 3.97 -0.99
C LYS A 87 20.94 3.31 -0.63
N GLU A 88 20.90 2.11 -0.06
CA GLU A 88 22.11 1.37 0.35
C GLU A 88 22.51 0.36 -0.73
N THR A 89 21.74 -0.71 -0.91
CA THR A 89 22.00 -1.74 -1.93
C THR A 89 20.69 -2.42 -2.38
N GLY A 90 20.69 -2.88 -3.63
CA GLY A 90 19.58 -3.64 -4.22
C GLY A 90 18.52 -2.77 -4.91
N TRP A 91 17.44 -3.43 -5.32
CA TRP A 91 16.34 -2.83 -6.05
C TRP A 91 15.02 -3.05 -5.31
N ARG A 92 14.05 -2.15 -5.51
CA ARG A 92 12.66 -2.34 -5.09
C ARG A 92 11.73 -2.31 -6.29
N PRO A 93 10.85 -3.30 -6.47
CA PRO A 93 9.75 -3.17 -7.41
C PRO A 93 8.78 -2.12 -6.90
N VAL A 94 8.30 -1.28 -7.82
CA VAL A 94 7.32 -0.22 -7.59
C VAL A 94 6.21 -0.41 -8.60
N ILE A 95 4.97 -0.46 -8.11
CA ILE A 95 3.78 -0.48 -8.95
C ILE A 95 3.51 0.95 -9.41
N ASN A 96 3.39 1.16 -10.71
CA ASN A 96 3.06 2.46 -11.28
C ASN A 96 1.55 2.74 -11.16
N LEU A 97 1.19 3.44 -10.09
CA LEU A 97 -0.19 3.84 -9.81
C LEU A 97 -0.52 5.25 -10.32
N ARG A 98 0.32 5.86 -11.18
CA ARG A 98 0.10 7.24 -11.66
C ARG A 98 -1.30 7.43 -12.24
N ASP A 99 -1.66 6.58 -13.19
CA ASP A 99 -2.92 6.69 -13.93
C ASP A 99 -4.12 6.31 -13.03
N LEU A 100 -3.92 5.36 -12.10
CA LEU A 100 -4.96 5.01 -11.12
C LEU A 100 -5.25 6.17 -10.16
N ASN A 101 -4.20 6.90 -9.75
CA ASN A 101 -4.33 8.00 -8.79
C ASN A 101 -5.17 9.16 -9.34
N GLU A 102 -5.39 9.27 -10.65
CA GLU A 102 -6.32 10.25 -11.24
C GLU A 102 -7.78 10.00 -10.84
N PHE A 103 -8.11 8.76 -10.44
CA PHE A 103 -9.43 8.37 -9.99
C PHE A 103 -9.59 8.40 -8.47
N VAL A 104 -8.50 8.62 -7.71
CA VAL A 104 -8.52 8.62 -6.25
C VAL A 104 -8.82 10.03 -5.72
N GLU A 105 -9.75 10.12 -4.78
CA GLU A 105 -10.10 11.39 -4.11
C GLU A 105 -8.88 11.98 -3.43
N PHE A 106 -8.56 13.22 -3.77
CA PHE A 106 -7.45 13.93 -3.14
C PHE A 106 -7.88 14.46 -1.77
N ARG A 107 -7.34 13.87 -0.71
CA ARG A 107 -7.45 14.39 0.65
C ARG A 107 -6.19 15.15 1.02
N HIS A 108 -6.33 16.45 1.29
CA HIS A 108 -5.24 17.19 1.91
C HIS A 108 -5.01 16.66 3.32
N PHE A 109 -3.88 15.97 3.51
CA PHE A 109 -3.44 15.49 4.81
C PHE A 109 -2.11 16.15 5.16
N LYS A 110 -2.06 16.81 6.32
CA LYS A 110 -0.82 17.38 6.87
C LYS A 110 -0.29 16.43 7.94
N MET A 111 0.92 15.93 7.72
CA MET A 111 1.64 15.15 8.71
C MET A 111 2.43 16.11 9.62
N GLU A 112 2.13 16.12 10.91
CA GLU A 112 2.86 16.97 11.87
C GLU A 112 4.28 16.42 12.06
N GLY A 113 5.27 17.30 11.94
CA GLY A 113 6.69 16.93 11.98
C GLY A 113 7.29 16.98 13.38
N LEU A 114 8.46 16.35 13.54
CA LEU A 114 9.19 16.31 14.83
C LEU A 114 9.50 17.70 15.41
N HIS A 115 9.59 18.74 14.56
CA HIS A 115 9.82 20.10 15.03
C HIS A 115 8.69 20.61 15.94
N LEU A 116 7.45 20.18 15.71
CA LEU A 116 6.30 20.55 16.56
C LEU A 116 6.33 19.82 17.90
N LEU A 117 7.01 18.67 17.98
CA LEU A 117 7.19 17.98 19.25
C LEU A 117 8.17 18.73 20.17
N GLN A 118 9.11 19.51 19.61
CA GLN A 118 10.07 20.27 20.43
C GLN A 118 9.38 21.24 21.37
N ASP A 119 8.29 21.85 20.93
CA ASP A 119 7.50 22.78 21.74
C ASP A 119 6.70 22.08 22.85
N THR A 120 6.60 20.75 22.81
CA THR A 120 5.88 19.93 23.80
C THR A 120 6.78 19.22 24.80
N LEU A 121 8.09 19.13 24.53
CA LEU A 121 9.05 18.38 25.35
C LEU A 121 9.60 19.22 26.50
N GLN A 122 9.79 18.60 27.66
CA GLN A 122 10.38 19.20 28.85
C GLN A 122 11.73 18.59 29.19
N ILE A 123 12.55 19.35 29.92
CA ILE A 123 13.83 18.84 30.44
C ILE A 123 13.54 17.68 31.38
N GLY A 124 14.13 16.52 31.08
CA GLY A 124 13.96 15.29 31.86
C GLY A 124 12.99 14.29 31.24
N ASP A 125 12.33 14.61 30.13
CA ASP A 125 11.49 13.67 29.40
C ASP A 125 12.31 12.54 28.76
N TRP A 126 11.75 11.33 28.80
CA TRP A 126 12.31 10.16 28.12
C TRP A 126 11.59 9.96 26.79
N MET A 127 12.37 9.74 25.73
CA MET A 127 11.84 9.50 24.39
C MET A 127 12.19 8.09 23.91
N VAL A 128 11.26 7.48 23.19
CA VAL A 128 11.49 6.23 22.46
C VAL A 128 11.13 6.42 20.99
N HIS A 129 11.96 5.89 20.11
CA HIS A 129 11.69 5.86 18.68
C HIS A 129 11.11 4.51 18.28
N LEU A 130 9.93 4.53 17.66
CA LEU A 130 9.25 3.34 17.16
C LEU A 130 9.09 3.46 15.65
N ASP A 131 9.70 2.54 14.90
CA ASP A 131 9.53 2.42 13.45
C ASP A 131 8.71 1.16 13.14
N LEU A 132 7.61 1.33 12.41
CA LEU A 132 6.71 0.24 12.04
C LEU A 132 7.11 -0.31 10.67
N LYS A 133 7.80 -1.46 10.69
CA LYS A 133 8.13 -2.18 9.46
C LYS A 133 6.86 -2.67 8.75
N ASP A 134 6.81 -2.47 7.43
CA ASP A 134 5.72 -2.92 6.57
C ASP A 134 4.33 -2.40 6.99
N ALA A 135 4.26 -1.20 7.60
CA ALA A 135 3.03 -0.62 8.17
C ALA A 135 1.84 -0.61 7.20
N TYR A 136 2.06 -0.29 5.92
CA TYR A 136 1.01 -0.29 4.90
C TYR A 136 0.35 -1.66 4.70
N PHE A 137 1.08 -2.77 4.89
CA PHE A 137 0.53 -4.12 4.73
C PHE A 137 -0.30 -4.56 5.94
N MET A 138 -0.29 -3.80 7.03
CA MET A 138 -1.07 -4.12 8.21
C MET A 138 -2.57 -3.86 8.00
N ILE A 139 -2.90 -2.87 7.16
CA ILE A 139 -4.26 -2.56 6.71
C ILE A 139 -4.51 -3.30 5.39
N THR A 140 -5.57 -4.11 5.35
CA THR A 140 -5.95 -4.85 4.15
C THR A 140 -6.74 -3.96 3.20
N ILE A 141 -6.68 -4.22 1.91
CA ILE A 141 -7.60 -3.60 0.94
C ILE A 141 -8.90 -4.42 0.89
N HIS A 142 -10.03 -3.70 0.88
CA HIS A 142 -11.35 -4.27 0.74
C HIS A 142 -11.41 -5.17 -0.51
N PRO A 143 -11.98 -6.40 -0.43
CA PRO A 143 -11.94 -7.36 -1.54
C PRO A 143 -12.42 -6.81 -2.88
N GLU A 144 -13.44 -5.95 -2.88
CA GLU A 144 -14.00 -5.35 -4.10
C GLU A 144 -13.05 -4.37 -4.80
N ASP A 145 -12.16 -3.72 -4.06
CA ASP A 145 -11.25 -2.71 -4.60
C ASP A 145 -9.93 -3.30 -5.09
N ARG A 146 -9.63 -4.55 -4.72
CA ARG A 146 -8.42 -5.25 -5.19
C ARG A 146 -8.34 -5.32 -6.71
N ARG A 147 -9.49 -5.27 -7.40
CA ARG A 147 -9.57 -5.25 -8.87
C ARG A 147 -8.95 -3.99 -9.50
N TRP A 148 -8.80 -2.91 -8.74
CA TRP A 148 -8.20 -1.67 -9.20
C TRP A 148 -6.69 -1.61 -8.98
N LEU A 149 -6.13 -2.52 -8.17
CA LEU A 149 -4.72 -2.56 -7.78
C LEU A 149 -3.95 -3.71 -8.44
N ARG A 150 -4.42 -4.19 -9.60
CA ARG A 150 -3.72 -5.26 -10.33
C ARG A 150 -2.48 -4.71 -11.00
N PHE A 151 -1.53 -5.59 -11.27
CA PHE A 151 -0.35 -5.22 -12.03
C PHE A 151 0.16 -6.39 -12.87
N LEU A 152 0.92 -6.06 -13.91
CA LEU A 152 1.58 -7.03 -14.79
C LEU A 152 2.93 -7.48 -14.26
N TRP A 153 3.11 -8.80 -14.19
CA TRP A 153 4.38 -9.49 -14.00
C TRP A 153 4.31 -10.95 -14.43
#